data_AF-A0A8J2S4S2-F1
#
_entry.id   AF-A0A8J2S4S2-F1
#
_cell.length_a   1.000
_cell.length_b   1.000
_cell.length_c   1.000
_cell.angle_alpha   90.00
_cell.angle_beta   90.00
_cell.angle_gamma   90.00
#
_symmetry.space_group_name_H-M   'P 1'
#
loop_
_entity.id
_entity.type
_entity.pdbx_description
1 polymer ?
#
loop_
_entity_poly.entity_id
_entity_poly.type
_entity_poly.pdbx_seq_one_letter_code
_entity_poly.pdbx_strand_id
1 'polypeptide(L)'
;MQENSQDQDQIIMTPGKRTANSTTIVVERRPIAIKDQQQNLHVAGGAHKGIVINKNTVAVEDDPTPAHLSLEFCVYLVSAATNMHTKESRQLRFWFKEVVSESDQPKVAQEFFKQLVAPFEFPRDYVGFIKKIMKLMQQDYPTLRKIEVELKQLGQSTQPPPDAAKKGTILISVGIKGKPKKVKGMMDQDVSLTEIEVTSSRLLEMIESAYPNPLSVTEMAQQTHSEKSKVFLLLSELQASGLVKTVNGNESFTRVVQNENKVKVVKQMPKIVKAKQPTIAIITSQYCEKLAVDAMMDDQETFVRYTTVGESNIYTLGNIGQHRVVCTKLPTVGHTREALIASGSTTTRLLGTFQAVEFVILVGLGGGVPHYTDHARHVRLGDVVVSSPIPPNKDIYTYCELEPVKEGQTQNTPVYETKSWAPPTLLLQEISSRLKTQGEEDPSQAVWNDYIADGIIKLSKDGVNFARPSEDTDKLYMSLGGSDVIEVTHPTGSSENGRQTGKPVIHLGPIAAGRQVSKDDQLRQDFATRFGILAFDMEYDAVIESVYGNRKDSYLIVRGIADYKDGSRKKEWQPYASLAAAAFTKAVICSMTLSNDD
;
A
#
# COMPACT_ATOMS: atom_id res chain seq x y z
N MET A 1 29.12 -46.45 13.43
CA MET A 1 28.09 -46.16 12.41
C MET A 1 28.63 -45.02 11.56
N GLN A 2 29.07 -45.35 10.34
CA GLN A 2 29.56 -44.39 9.35
C GLN A 2 28.35 -43.65 8.77
N GLU A 3 28.27 -42.34 8.96
CA GLU A 3 27.35 -41.50 8.19
C GLU A 3 27.86 -41.40 6.75
N ASN A 4 27.00 -41.78 5.80
CA ASN A 4 27.24 -41.73 4.36
C ASN A 4 27.71 -40.33 3.93
N SER A 5 28.97 -40.24 3.52
CA SER A 5 29.62 -39.00 3.06
C SER A 5 29.35 -38.69 1.58
N GLN A 6 28.32 -39.31 0.98
CA GLN A 6 28.06 -39.28 -0.47
C GLN A 6 27.01 -38.24 -0.94
N ASP A 7 26.31 -37.56 -0.02
CA ASP A 7 25.22 -36.61 -0.35
C ASP A 7 25.51 -35.13 0.00
N GLN A 8 26.78 -34.70 -0.04
CA GLN A 8 27.07 -33.26 0.03
C GLN A 8 27.06 -32.66 -1.38
N ASP A 9 26.11 -31.76 -1.66
CA ASP A 9 26.11 -30.91 -2.84
C ASP A 9 27.17 -29.80 -2.67
N GLN A 10 27.93 -29.48 -3.72
CA GLN A 10 28.76 -28.28 -3.78
C GLN A 10 28.03 -27.15 -4.52
N ILE A 11 28.25 -25.91 -4.06
CA ILE A 11 27.77 -24.71 -4.76
C ILE A 11 28.84 -24.26 -5.74
N ILE A 12 28.51 -24.34 -7.02
CA ILE A 12 29.40 -23.96 -8.12
C ILE A 12 28.91 -22.66 -8.72
N MET A 13 29.82 -21.70 -8.89
CA MET A 13 29.60 -20.51 -9.72
C MET A 13 30.34 -20.66 -11.04
N THR A 14 29.60 -20.50 -12.14
CA THR A 14 30.08 -20.57 -13.50
C THR A 14 29.80 -19.23 -14.20
N PRO A 15 30.83 -18.49 -14.65
CA PRO A 15 30.64 -17.33 -15.51
C PRO A 15 29.95 -17.74 -16.81
N GLY A 16 28.86 -17.06 -17.15
CA GLY A 16 28.08 -17.30 -18.35
C GLY A 16 28.46 -16.38 -19.51
N LYS A 17 27.49 -16.13 -20.40
CA LYS A 17 27.65 -15.26 -21.57
C LYS A 17 27.96 -13.82 -21.13
N ARG A 18 28.92 -13.18 -21.81
CA ARG A 18 29.27 -11.77 -21.61
C ARG A 18 29.12 -11.03 -22.93
N THR A 19 28.27 -10.00 -22.95
CA THR A 19 28.14 -9.05 -24.05
C THR A 19 28.77 -7.72 -23.65
N ALA A 20 28.72 -6.71 -24.54
CA ALA A 20 29.22 -5.38 -24.24
C ALA A 20 28.49 -4.70 -23.05
N ASN A 21 27.24 -5.09 -22.77
CA ASN A 21 26.38 -4.46 -21.77
C ASN A 21 25.72 -5.46 -20.79
N SER A 22 25.91 -6.76 -20.95
CA SER A 22 25.30 -7.79 -20.09
C SER A 22 26.34 -8.83 -19.67
N THR A 23 26.25 -9.30 -18.43
CA THR A 23 27.02 -10.44 -17.91
C THR A 23 26.09 -11.41 -17.22
N THR A 24 26.10 -12.66 -17.65
CA THR A 24 25.36 -13.75 -17.00
C THR A 24 26.28 -14.55 -16.09
N ILE A 25 25.79 -14.95 -14.93
CA ILE A 25 26.47 -15.82 -13.96
C ILE A 25 25.48 -16.89 -13.52
N VAL A 26 25.92 -18.15 -13.50
CA VAL A 26 25.11 -19.26 -12.99
C VAL A 26 25.67 -19.74 -11.67
N VAL A 27 24.81 -19.88 -10.67
CA VAL A 27 25.12 -20.50 -9.38
C VAL A 27 24.24 -21.73 -9.24
N GLU A 28 24.84 -22.90 -9.13
CA GLU A 28 24.11 -24.18 -9.12
C GLU A 28 24.64 -25.15 -8.07
N ARG A 29 23.77 -26.05 -7.60
CA ARG A 29 24.18 -27.22 -6.82
C ARG A 29 24.58 -28.35 -7.75
N ARG A 30 25.75 -28.94 -7.51
CA ARG A 30 26.16 -30.19 -8.16
C ARG A 30 26.65 -31.21 -7.12
N PRO A 31 26.39 -32.52 -7.33
CA PRO A 31 26.94 -33.57 -6.48
C PRO A 31 28.48 -33.56 -6.50
N ILE A 32 29.11 -33.89 -5.36
CA ILE A 32 30.58 -33.96 -5.20
C ILE A 32 31.25 -35.05 -6.07
N ALA A 33 30.48 -35.94 -6.70
CA ALA A 33 30.98 -37.08 -7.48
C ALA A 33 31.79 -36.71 -8.75
N ILE A 34 31.99 -35.43 -9.06
CA ILE A 34 32.86 -34.98 -10.16
C ILE A 34 34.33 -35.15 -9.74
N LYS A 35 34.84 -36.38 -9.85
CA LYS A 35 36.27 -36.70 -9.69
C LYS A 35 37.12 -36.39 -10.93
N ASP A 36 36.51 -36.07 -12.06
CA ASP A 36 37.23 -35.69 -13.27
C ASP A 36 37.04 -34.19 -13.56
N GLN A 37 38.16 -33.44 -13.52
CA GLN A 37 38.34 -31.98 -13.77
C GLN A 37 38.71 -31.08 -12.56
N GLN A 38 39.37 -31.61 -11.52
CA GLN A 38 39.92 -30.79 -10.42
C GLN A 38 41.00 -29.76 -10.84
N GLN A 39 41.48 -29.73 -12.08
CA GLN A 39 42.50 -28.75 -12.52
C GLN A 39 41.96 -27.33 -12.74
N ASN A 40 40.64 -27.15 -12.93
CA ASN A 40 40.05 -25.85 -13.33
C ASN A 40 39.04 -25.26 -12.33
N LEU A 41 38.90 -25.88 -11.16
CA LEU A 41 37.99 -25.44 -10.10
C LEU A 41 38.78 -24.76 -8.98
N HIS A 42 38.35 -23.56 -8.58
CA HIS A 42 38.88 -22.92 -7.37
C HIS A 42 37.94 -23.17 -6.19
N VAL A 43 38.43 -23.90 -5.20
CA VAL A 43 37.69 -24.17 -3.95
C VAL A 43 38.08 -23.13 -2.92
N ALA A 44 37.09 -22.39 -2.40
CA ALA A 44 37.33 -21.38 -1.38
C ALA A 44 37.59 -22.01 0.00
N GLY A 45 38.49 -21.39 0.78
CA GLY A 45 38.84 -21.79 2.16
C GLY A 45 38.15 -20.94 3.23
N GLY A 46 38.34 -21.31 4.50
CA GLY A 46 37.86 -20.53 5.65
C GLY A 46 36.33 -20.40 5.70
N ALA A 47 35.83 -19.17 5.91
CA ALA A 47 34.39 -18.85 5.98
C ALA A 47 33.61 -19.05 4.66
N HIS A 48 34.29 -19.48 3.60
CA HIS A 48 33.72 -19.74 2.28
C HIS A 48 33.87 -21.21 1.84
N LYS A 49 34.22 -22.11 2.76
CA LYS A 49 34.39 -23.54 2.49
C LYS A 49 33.13 -24.13 1.83
N GLY A 50 33.32 -24.82 0.70
CA GLY A 50 32.24 -25.45 -0.08
C GLY A 50 31.71 -24.62 -1.26
N ILE A 51 32.17 -23.37 -1.40
CA ILE A 51 32.02 -22.57 -2.62
C ILE A 51 33.12 -22.95 -3.62
N VAL A 52 32.71 -23.28 -4.84
CA VAL A 52 33.60 -23.64 -5.95
C VAL A 52 33.37 -22.69 -7.12
N ILE A 53 34.44 -22.18 -7.71
CA ILE A 53 34.38 -21.31 -8.90
C ILE A 53 34.94 -22.10 -10.09
N ASN A 54 34.16 -22.21 -11.16
CA ASN A 54 34.61 -22.75 -12.42
C ASN A 54 35.37 -21.69 -13.22
N LYS A 55 36.65 -21.92 -13.50
CA LYS A 55 37.50 -20.98 -14.25
C LYS A 55 37.31 -21.07 -15.77
N ASN A 56 36.64 -22.11 -16.27
CA ASN A 56 36.39 -22.27 -17.70
C ASN A 56 35.17 -21.43 -18.11
N THR A 57 35.33 -20.58 -19.12
CA THR A 57 34.27 -19.81 -19.80
C THR A 57 33.48 -20.64 -20.82
N VAL A 58 33.65 -21.98 -20.80
CA VAL A 58 32.93 -22.88 -21.72
C VAL A 58 31.46 -22.77 -21.37
N ALA A 59 30.66 -22.44 -22.39
CA ALA A 59 29.24 -22.15 -22.29
C ALA A 59 28.58 -23.07 -21.26
N VAL A 60 27.96 -22.46 -20.24
CA VAL A 60 26.99 -23.11 -19.36
C VAL A 60 26.20 -24.07 -20.26
N GLU A 61 26.26 -25.38 -19.98
CA GLU A 61 25.39 -26.33 -20.69
C GLU A 61 23.98 -25.76 -20.56
N ASP A 62 23.37 -25.39 -21.70
CA ASP A 62 22.04 -24.79 -21.71
C ASP A 62 21.12 -25.81 -21.02
N ASP A 63 20.74 -25.51 -19.78
CA ASP A 63 19.75 -26.28 -19.04
C ASP A 63 18.48 -26.21 -19.89
N PRO A 64 18.03 -27.32 -20.50
CA PRO A 64 16.92 -27.27 -21.45
C PRO A 64 15.61 -26.94 -20.75
N THR A 65 15.59 -26.95 -19.41
CA THR A 65 14.41 -26.60 -18.63
C THR A 65 14.30 -25.08 -18.46
N PRO A 66 13.13 -24.48 -18.78
CA PRO A 66 12.91 -23.06 -18.55
C PRO A 66 13.03 -22.75 -17.05
N ALA A 67 13.40 -21.51 -16.74
CA ALA A 67 13.36 -21.03 -15.36
C ALA A 67 11.94 -21.15 -14.81
N HIS A 68 11.80 -21.63 -13.58
CA HIS A 68 10.50 -21.75 -12.93
C HIS A 68 9.95 -20.37 -12.56
N LEU A 69 10.83 -19.44 -12.17
CA LEU A 69 10.49 -18.07 -11.81
C LEU A 69 11.57 -17.09 -12.26
N SER A 70 11.18 -15.83 -12.47
CA SER A 70 12.12 -14.73 -12.66
C SER A 70 11.73 -13.53 -11.82
N LEU A 71 12.74 -12.84 -11.29
CA LEU A 71 12.62 -11.58 -10.58
C LEU A 71 13.63 -10.59 -11.17
N GLU A 72 13.22 -9.34 -11.36
CA GLU A 72 14.11 -8.29 -11.86
C GLU A 72 14.06 -7.07 -10.92
N PHE A 73 15.21 -6.45 -10.72
CA PHE A 73 15.32 -5.18 -10.00
C PHE A 73 16.45 -4.34 -10.57
N CYS A 74 16.34 -3.03 -10.41
CA CYS A 74 17.35 -2.07 -10.82
C CYS A 74 18.09 -1.49 -9.61
N VAL A 75 19.40 -1.34 -9.78
CA VAL A 75 20.28 -0.64 -8.85
C VAL A 75 20.79 0.65 -9.47
N TYR A 76 20.96 1.68 -8.64
CA TYR A 76 21.52 2.96 -9.02
C TYR A 76 22.97 3.01 -8.54
N LEU A 77 23.91 3.00 -9.47
CA LEU A 77 25.34 2.93 -9.18
C LEU A 77 25.98 4.31 -9.32
N VAL A 78 26.81 4.69 -8.35
CA VAL A 78 27.63 5.90 -8.39
C VAL A 78 29.08 5.49 -8.57
N SER A 79 29.71 5.95 -9.64
CA SER A 79 31.13 5.73 -9.86
C SER A 79 31.95 6.57 -8.88
N ALA A 80 32.71 5.92 -7.99
CA ALA A 80 33.58 6.64 -7.04
C ALA A 80 34.66 7.50 -7.73
N ALA A 81 35.06 7.15 -8.95
CA ALA A 81 36.08 7.87 -9.71
C ALA A 81 35.54 9.08 -10.47
N THR A 82 34.30 8.99 -10.98
CA THR A 82 33.72 10.01 -11.88
C THR A 82 32.50 10.72 -11.32
N ASN A 83 31.97 10.28 -10.17
CA ASN A 83 30.65 10.65 -9.62
C ASN A 83 29.50 10.46 -10.62
N MET A 84 29.71 9.70 -11.69
CA MET A 84 28.69 9.46 -12.69
C MET A 84 27.68 8.44 -12.20
N HIS A 85 26.40 8.74 -12.39
CA HIS A 85 25.29 7.87 -12.02
C HIS A 85 24.94 6.97 -13.21
N THR A 86 24.81 5.68 -12.95
CA THR A 86 24.40 4.67 -13.94
C THR A 86 23.31 3.79 -13.37
N LYS A 87 22.47 3.24 -14.25
CA LYS A 87 21.42 2.30 -13.89
C LYS A 87 21.78 0.92 -14.42
N GLU A 88 21.69 -0.09 -13.56
CA GLU A 88 21.90 -1.49 -13.90
C GLU A 88 20.65 -2.29 -13.52
N SER A 89 20.15 -3.10 -14.46
CA SER A 89 19.16 -4.14 -14.20
C SER A 89 19.86 -5.43 -13.76
N ARG A 90 19.28 -6.08 -12.76
CA ARG A 90 19.69 -7.39 -12.25
C ARG A 90 18.50 -8.33 -12.31
N GLN A 91 18.58 -9.32 -13.18
CA GLN A 91 17.56 -10.36 -13.30
C GLN A 91 18.04 -11.64 -12.65
N LEU A 92 17.21 -12.19 -11.76
CA LEU A 92 17.38 -13.49 -11.13
C LEU A 92 16.40 -14.46 -11.78
N ARG A 93 16.88 -15.62 -12.22
CA ARG A 93 16.06 -16.72 -12.72
C ARG A 93 16.28 -17.94 -11.81
N PHE A 94 15.20 -18.55 -11.35
CA PHE A 94 15.23 -19.57 -10.30
C PHE A 94 14.84 -20.95 -10.84
N TRP A 95 15.59 -21.97 -10.42
CA TRP A 95 15.23 -23.37 -10.57
C TRP A 95 15.23 -24.05 -9.21
N PHE A 96 14.18 -24.81 -8.94
CA PHE A 96 13.96 -25.50 -7.68
C PHE A 96 14.22 -27.00 -7.83
N LYS A 97 14.48 -27.68 -6.70
CA LYS A 97 14.44 -29.14 -6.62
C LYS A 97 13.00 -29.62 -6.78
N GLU A 98 12.79 -30.80 -7.34
CA GLU A 98 11.46 -31.39 -7.60
C GLU A 98 10.59 -31.56 -6.35
N VAL A 99 11.22 -31.60 -5.17
CA VAL A 99 10.53 -31.65 -3.86
C VAL A 99 9.73 -30.38 -3.54
N VAL A 100 10.00 -29.26 -4.21
CA VAL A 100 9.28 -27.99 -3.97
C VAL A 100 8.06 -27.90 -4.88
N SER A 101 6.88 -27.87 -4.27
CA SER A 101 5.62 -27.67 -4.99
C SER A 101 5.63 -26.32 -5.75
N GLU A 102 4.98 -26.26 -6.91
CA GLU A 102 4.89 -25.00 -7.69
C GLU A 102 4.29 -23.84 -6.88
N SER A 103 3.34 -24.12 -5.97
CA SER A 103 2.76 -23.13 -5.07
C SER A 103 3.72 -22.58 -4.02
N ASP A 104 4.76 -23.33 -3.64
CA ASP A 104 5.75 -22.90 -2.64
C ASP A 104 6.95 -22.18 -3.26
N GLN A 105 7.19 -22.37 -4.56
CA GLN A 105 8.35 -21.78 -5.27
C GLN A 105 8.39 -20.24 -5.14
N PRO A 106 7.29 -19.48 -5.33
CA PRO A 106 7.31 -18.02 -5.18
C PRO A 106 7.70 -17.58 -3.77
N LYS A 107 7.23 -18.29 -2.74
CA LYS A 107 7.55 -17.99 -1.34
C LYS A 107 9.05 -18.16 -1.07
N VAL A 108 9.65 -19.25 -1.56
CA VAL A 108 11.09 -19.49 -1.41
C VAL A 108 11.90 -18.42 -2.13
N ALA A 109 11.54 -18.07 -3.38
CA ALA A 109 12.24 -17.01 -4.12
C ALA A 109 12.08 -15.62 -3.47
N GLN A 110 10.91 -15.32 -2.91
CA GLN A 110 10.67 -14.06 -2.21
C GLN A 110 11.55 -13.92 -0.96
N GLU A 111 11.59 -14.95 -0.11
CA GLU A 111 12.42 -14.88 1.10
C GLU A 111 13.92 -14.84 0.75
N PHE A 112 14.34 -15.60 -0.27
CA PHE A 112 15.70 -15.50 -0.80
C PHE A 112 16.04 -14.08 -1.25
N PHE A 113 15.15 -13.46 -2.03
CA PHE A 113 15.36 -12.10 -2.51
C PHE A 113 15.40 -11.09 -1.37
N LYS A 114 14.45 -11.16 -0.41
CA LYS A 114 14.42 -10.29 0.77
C LYS A 114 15.70 -10.37 1.59
N GLN A 115 16.27 -11.57 1.78
CA GLN A 115 17.55 -11.73 2.48
C GLN A 115 18.73 -11.23 1.63
N LEU A 116 18.70 -11.44 0.31
CA LEU A 116 19.72 -10.94 -0.60
C LEU A 116 19.81 -9.40 -0.53
N VAL A 117 18.66 -8.72 -0.54
CA VAL A 117 18.55 -7.25 -0.48
C VAL A 117 18.30 -6.70 0.93
N ALA A 118 18.61 -7.47 1.96
CA ALA A 118 18.41 -7.06 3.36
C ALA A 118 19.10 -5.69 3.64
N PRO A 119 18.39 -4.75 4.28
CA PRO A 119 18.94 -3.44 4.64
C PRO A 119 20.24 -3.53 5.45
N PHE A 120 21.15 -2.59 5.20
CA PHE A 120 22.50 -2.51 5.77
C PHE A 120 23.44 -3.70 5.45
N GLU A 121 22.93 -4.77 4.85
CA GLU A 121 23.68 -5.95 4.44
C GLU A 121 23.71 -6.17 2.92
N PHE A 122 23.13 -5.25 2.14
CA PHE A 122 23.15 -5.34 0.69
C PHE A 122 24.58 -5.12 0.15
N PRO A 123 25.14 -6.07 -0.62
CA PRO A 123 26.50 -5.93 -1.13
C PRO A 123 26.64 -4.76 -2.11
N ARG A 124 27.63 -3.90 -1.88
CA ARG A 124 27.89 -2.70 -2.69
C ARG A 124 28.75 -2.96 -3.93
N ASP A 125 29.32 -4.15 -4.04
CA ASP A 125 30.14 -4.57 -5.18
C ASP A 125 29.64 -5.89 -5.78
N TYR A 126 29.99 -6.16 -7.04
CA TYR A 126 29.58 -7.37 -7.75
C TYR A 126 30.04 -8.66 -7.07
N VAL A 127 31.28 -8.68 -6.55
CA VAL A 127 31.84 -9.89 -5.96
C VAL A 127 31.10 -10.20 -4.65
N GLY A 128 30.85 -9.19 -3.83
CA GLY A 128 30.01 -9.29 -2.64
C GLY A 128 28.60 -9.78 -2.96
N PHE A 129 27.99 -9.26 -4.03
CA PHE A 129 26.65 -9.65 -4.46
C PHE A 129 26.57 -11.14 -4.83
N ILE A 130 27.48 -11.61 -5.69
CA ILE A 130 27.54 -13.01 -6.08
C ILE A 130 27.91 -13.91 -4.89
N LYS A 131 28.85 -13.49 -4.03
CA LYS A 131 29.18 -14.22 -2.80
C LYS A 131 27.97 -14.37 -1.88
N LYS A 132 27.13 -13.34 -1.74
CA LYS A 132 25.92 -13.42 -0.92
C LYS A 132 24.92 -14.42 -1.50
N ILE A 133 24.70 -14.42 -2.82
CA ILE A 133 23.89 -15.44 -3.51
C ILE A 133 24.40 -16.85 -3.22
N MET A 134 25.70 -17.09 -3.40
CA MET A 134 26.30 -18.41 -3.15
C MET A 134 26.15 -18.86 -1.70
N LYS A 135 26.34 -17.96 -0.73
CA LYS A 135 26.18 -18.26 0.71
C LYS A 135 24.73 -18.58 1.08
N LEU A 136 23.78 -17.75 0.65
CA LEU A 136 22.35 -17.98 0.90
C LEU A 136 21.92 -19.32 0.32
N MET A 137 22.34 -19.63 -0.90
CA MET A 137 22.08 -20.93 -1.50
C MET A 137 22.77 -22.04 -0.68
N GLN A 138 24.03 -21.88 -0.27
CA GLN A 138 24.72 -22.91 0.52
C GLN A 138 24.05 -23.21 1.87
N GLN A 139 23.58 -22.19 2.59
CA GLN A 139 23.22 -22.28 4.01
C GLN A 139 21.71 -22.31 4.26
N ASP A 140 20.97 -21.38 3.67
CA ASP A 140 19.60 -21.07 4.08
C ASP A 140 18.54 -21.61 3.10
N TYR A 141 18.92 -21.89 1.85
CA TYR A 141 17.99 -22.24 0.77
C TYR A 141 18.30 -23.57 0.05
N PRO A 142 18.38 -24.72 0.76
CA PRO A 142 18.81 -26.02 0.21
C PRO A 142 17.95 -26.54 -0.95
N THR A 143 16.73 -26.03 -1.07
CA THR A 143 15.74 -26.38 -2.10
C THR A 143 15.95 -25.66 -3.45
N LEU A 144 16.77 -24.60 -3.49
CA LEU A 144 17.17 -23.96 -4.74
C LEU A 144 18.22 -24.85 -5.44
N ARG A 145 17.92 -25.27 -6.67
CA ARG A 145 18.79 -26.08 -7.53
C ARG A 145 19.80 -25.21 -8.26
N LYS A 146 19.34 -24.12 -8.86
CA LYS A 146 20.12 -23.22 -9.71
C LYS A 146 19.52 -21.81 -9.67
N ILE A 147 20.40 -20.81 -9.69
CA ILE A 147 20.07 -19.41 -9.88
C ILE A 147 20.94 -18.88 -11.01
N GLU A 148 20.31 -18.31 -12.03
CA GLU A 148 20.99 -17.54 -13.05
C GLU A 148 20.80 -16.05 -12.77
N VAL A 149 21.90 -15.31 -12.84
CA VAL A 149 21.97 -13.88 -12.57
C VAL A 149 22.40 -13.20 -13.86
N GLU A 150 21.54 -12.35 -14.42
CA GLU A 150 21.89 -11.48 -15.54
C GLU A 150 22.05 -10.04 -15.02
N LEU A 151 23.21 -9.46 -15.28
CA LEU A 151 23.56 -8.08 -14.90
C LEU A 151 23.65 -7.25 -16.18
N LYS A 152 22.70 -6.32 -16.40
CA LYS A 152 22.58 -5.55 -17.64
C LYS A 152 22.67 -4.05 -17.38
N GLN A 153 23.65 -3.40 -18.00
CA GLN A 153 23.81 -1.95 -17.97
C GLN A 153 22.74 -1.28 -18.84
N LEU A 154 21.94 -0.40 -18.23
CA LEU A 154 20.84 0.31 -18.90
C LEU A 154 21.24 1.71 -19.41
N GLY A 155 22.34 2.26 -18.91
CA GLY A 155 22.89 3.55 -19.35
C GLY A 155 23.17 4.54 -18.21
N GLN A 156 23.58 5.77 -18.57
CA GLN A 156 23.73 6.88 -17.64
C GLN A 156 22.35 7.37 -17.16
N SER A 157 22.22 7.61 -15.86
CA SER A 157 21.02 8.24 -15.27
C SER A 157 21.39 9.64 -14.81
N THR A 158 20.61 10.66 -15.17
CA THR A 158 20.80 12.03 -14.69
C THR A 158 20.08 12.31 -13.37
N GLN A 159 19.27 11.36 -12.86
CA GLN A 159 18.47 11.56 -11.65
C GLN A 159 18.77 10.48 -10.58
N PRO A 160 18.97 10.88 -9.31
CA PRO A 160 18.98 9.93 -8.19
C PRO A 160 17.58 9.34 -8.01
N PRO A 161 17.46 8.12 -7.44
CA PRO A 161 16.15 7.52 -7.19
C PRO A 161 15.27 8.45 -6.33
N PRO A 162 13.97 8.56 -6.62
CA PRO A 162 13.09 9.59 -6.07
C PRO A 162 12.97 9.58 -4.53
N ASP A 163 13.27 8.45 -3.87
CA ASP A 163 13.23 8.32 -2.41
C ASP A 163 14.54 8.72 -1.70
N ALA A 164 15.69 8.75 -2.39
CA ALA A 164 16.94 9.22 -1.79
C ALA A 164 16.94 10.76 -1.57
N ALA A 165 16.13 11.48 -2.34
CA ALA A 165 16.05 12.95 -2.34
C ALA A 165 15.00 13.54 -1.40
N LYS A 166 14.19 12.73 -0.70
CA LYS A 166 13.14 13.23 0.22
C LYS A 166 13.33 12.71 1.64
N LYS A 167 14.25 13.33 2.40
CA LYS A 167 14.01 13.63 3.83
C LYS A 167 12.90 14.70 3.96
N GLY A 168 11.75 14.43 3.35
CA GLY A 168 10.57 15.30 3.29
C GLY A 168 9.30 14.46 3.35
N THR A 169 9.31 13.43 4.20
CA THR A 169 8.07 12.71 4.53
C THR A 169 7.16 13.70 5.23
N ILE A 170 6.11 14.11 4.52
CA ILE A 170 5.01 14.92 5.04
C ILE A 170 4.40 14.13 6.21
N LEU A 171 4.76 14.51 7.43
CA LEU A 171 4.02 14.21 8.64
C LEU A 171 3.35 15.51 9.05
N ILE A 172 2.12 15.71 8.61
CA ILE A 172 1.27 16.72 9.23
C ILE A 172 0.72 16.06 10.49
N SER A 173 1.39 16.29 11.61
CA SER A 173 0.77 16.13 12.93
C SER A 173 0.38 17.52 13.41
N VAL A 174 -0.93 17.81 13.41
CA VAL A 174 -1.50 19.02 14.00
C VAL A 174 -1.43 18.89 15.53
N GLY A 175 -0.65 19.77 16.16
CA GLY A 175 -0.84 20.33 17.50
C GLY A 175 -0.73 19.43 18.74
N ILE A 176 0.18 19.78 19.66
CA ILE A 176 -0.14 20.22 21.05
C ILE A 176 1.13 20.85 21.64
N LYS A 177 0.98 22.06 22.22
CA LYS A 177 2.01 22.74 23.01
C LYS A 177 2.25 21.96 24.31
N GLY A 178 3.44 21.39 24.47
CA GLY A 178 3.93 20.88 25.75
C GLY A 178 5.45 20.68 25.67
N LYS A 179 6.21 21.36 26.53
CA LYS A 179 7.68 21.27 26.57
C LYS A 179 8.13 19.80 26.78
N PRO A 180 9.03 19.23 25.98
CA PRO A 180 9.51 17.87 26.19
C PRO A 180 10.47 17.82 27.40
N LYS A 181 10.20 16.91 28.33
CA LYS A 181 11.22 16.43 29.28
C LYS A 181 12.19 15.53 28.51
N LYS A 182 13.49 15.83 28.60
CA LYS A 182 14.56 15.07 27.97
C LYS A 182 14.58 13.63 28.49
N VAL A 183 14.35 12.66 27.60
CA VAL A 183 14.77 11.27 27.80
C VAL A 183 16.11 11.12 27.10
N LYS A 184 17.11 10.63 27.83
CA LYS A 184 18.52 10.64 27.44
C LYS A 184 18.83 9.31 26.73
N GLY A 185 19.20 9.35 25.45
CA GLY A 185 19.71 8.16 24.74
C GLY A 185 19.13 7.93 23.34
N MET A 186 19.22 8.91 22.45
CA MET A 186 19.19 8.67 21.00
C MET A 186 19.91 9.84 20.34
N MET A 187 20.81 9.56 19.39
CA MET A 187 21.59 10.59 18.70
C MET A 187 20.66 11.49 17.88
N ASP A 188 20.56 12.75 18.29
CA ASP A 188 19.93 13.83 17.53
C ASP A 188 20.70 14.01 16.22
N GLN A 189 20.13 13.58 15.09
CA GLN A 189 20.43 14.20 13.81
C GLN A 189 19.52 15.43 13.69
N ASP A 190 20.11 16.62 13.80
CA ASP A 190 19.48 17.89 13.51
C ASP A 190 18.76 17.83 12.16
N VAL A 191 17.43 17.74 12.20
CA VAL A 191 16.58 17.91 11.02
C VAL A 191 16.51 19.40 10.76
N SER A 192 17.33 19.87 9.83
CA SER A 192 17.16 21.18 9.20
C SER A 192 15.71 21.29 8.71
N LEU A 193 14.93 22.18 9.35
CA LEU A 193 13.63 22.63 8.89
C LEU A 193 13.83 23.35 7.56
N THR A 194 13.80 22.60 6.46
CA THR A 194 13.62 23.21 5.14
C THR A 194 12.24 23.84 5.14
N GLU A 195 12.16 25.16 4.95
CA GLU A 195 10.91 25.90 4.84
C GLU A 195 10.05 25.24 3.75
N ILE A 196 8.96 24.59 4.14
CA ILE A 196 8.03 23.98 3.19
C ILE A 196 7.28 25.12 2.53
N GLU A 197 7.52 25.33 1.24
CA GLU A 197 6.80 26.35 0.48
C GLU A 197 5.30 26.04 0.40
N VAL A 198 4.45 26.99 0.82
CA VAL A 198 3.00 26.88 0.65
C VAL A 198 2.61 26.94 -0.83
N THR A 199 1.78 25.99 -1.27
CA THR A 199 1.29 25.86 -2.65
C THR A 199 -0.23 25.80 -2.69
N SER A 200 -0.84 26.14 -3.83
CA SER A 200 -2.30 26.06 -4.02
C SER A 200 -2.83 24.64 -3.78
N SER A 201 -2.10 23.61 -4.22
CA SER A 201 -2.48 22.21 -3.99
C SER A 201 -2.50 21.86 -2.50
N ARG A 202 -1.53 22.36 -1.73
CA ARG A 202 -1.48 22.14 -0.28
C ARG A 202 -2.64 22.83 0.45
N LEU A 203 -2.98 24.05 0.06
CA LEU A 203 -4.12 24.77 0.64
C LEU A 203 -5.46 24.12 0.29
N LEU A 204 -5.60 23.63 -0.94
CA LEU A 204 -6.78 22.87 -1.35
C LEU A 204 -6.93 21.59 -0.51
N GLU A 205 -5.85 20.83 -0.30
CA GLU A 205 -5.85 19.63 0.56
C GLU A 205 -6.29 19.96 1.99
N MET A 206 -5.84 21.08 2.55
CA MET A 206 -6.26 21.52 3.89
C MET A 206 -7.76 21.80 3.94
N ILE A 207 -8.30 22.52 2.94
CA ILE A 207 -9.74 22.83 2.83
C ILE A 207 -10.56 21.55 2.67
N GLU A 208 -10.11 20.63 1.82
CA GLU A 208 -10.74 19.35 1.56
C GLU A 208 -10.72 18.44 2.79
N SER A 209 -9.61 18.41 3.53
CA SER A 209 -9.49 17.70 4.80
C SER A 209 -10.44 18.26 5.86
N ALA A 210 -10.59 19.59 5.95
CA ALA A 210 -11.48 20.22 6.92
C ALA A 210 -12.97 20.16 6.54
N TYR A 211 -13.27 19.96 5.25
CA TYR A 211 -14.65 19.92 4.74
C TYR A 211 -15.52 18.95 5.56
N PRO A 212 -16.70 19.39 6.06
CA PRO A 212 -17.46 20.58 5.64
C PRO A 212 -17.12 21.91 6.34
N ASN A 213 -16.15 21.93 7.27
CA ASN A 213 -15.81 23.14 8.02
C ASN A 213 -15.00 24.13 7.16
N PRO A 214 -15.39 25.41 7.11
CA PRO A 214 -14.57 26.44 6.49
C PRO A 214 -13.26 26.67 7.28
N LEU A 215 -12.16 26.91 6.57
CA LEU A 215 -10.86 27.27 7.17
C LEU A 215 -10.56 28.74 6.96
N SER A 216 -10.10 29.43 7.99
CA SER A 216 -9.66 30.82 7.88
C SER A 216 -8.26 30.95 7.27
N VAL A 217 -7.99 32.08 6.63
CA VAL A 217 -6.65 32.44 6.12
C VAL A 217 -5.61 32.41 7.26
N THR A 218 -6.02 32.84 8.46
CA THR A 218 -5.14 32.88 9.63
C THR A 218 -4.74 31.48 10.08
N GLU A 219 -5.68 30.54 10.15
CA GLU A 219 -5.39 29.14 10.51
C GLU A 219 -4.48 28.48 9.46
N MET A 220 -4.76 28.68 8.18
CA MET A 220 -3.94 28.11 7.11
C MET A 220 -2.52 28.66 7.12
N ALA A 221 -2.35 29.96 7.31
CA ALA A 221 -1.03 30.61 7.45
C ALA A 221 -0.24 30.08 8.66
N GLN A 222 -0.90 29.86 9.80
CA GLN A 222 -0.26 29.29 10.98
C GLN A 222 0.21 27.85 10.76
N GLN A 223 -0.63 27.01 10.14
CA GLN A 223 -0.30 25.60 9.89
C GLN A 223 0.76 25.41 8.80
N THR A 224 0.85 26.35 7.85
CA THR A 224 1.85 26.33 6.76
C THR A 224 3.09 27.16 7.07
N HIS A 225 3.17 27.77 8.26
CA HIS A 225 4.23 28.70 8.65
C HIS A 225 4.54 29.77 7.57
N SER A 226 3.48 30.25 6.90
CA SER A 226 3.58 31.15 5.75
C SER A 226 2.91 32.50 6.02
N GLU A 227 3.29 33.52 5.26
CA GLU A 227 2.65 34.83 5.36
C GLU A 227 1.19 34.77 4.91
N LYS A 228 0.30 35.46 5.65
CA LYS A 228 -1.14 35.53 5.32
C LYS A 228 -1.39 36.06 3.90
N SER A 229 -0.59 37.02 3.45
CA SER A 229 -0.68 37.61 2.12
C SER A 229 -0.44 36.58 1.01
N LYS A 230 0.59 35.72 1.18
CA LYS A 230 0.89 34.62 0.24
C LYS A 230 -0.24 33.60 0.20
N VAL A 231 -0.74 33.19 1.37
CA VAL A 231 -1.88 32.27 1.48
C VAL A 231 -3.13 32.82 0.80
N PHE A 232 -3.45 34.10 1.03
CA PHE A 232 -4.61 34.76 0.43
C PHE A 232 -4.53 34.81 -1.11
N LEU A 233 -3.35 35.07 -1.66
CA LEU A 233 -3.13 35.09 -3.11
C LEU A 233 -3.41 33.72 -3.74
N LEU A 234 -2.84 32.65 -3.17
CA LEU A 234 -3.08 31.27 -3.65
C LEU A 234 -4.55 30.85 -3.49
N LEU A 235 -5.23 31.27 -2.42
CA LEU A 235 -6.67 31.02 -2.24
C LEU A 235 -7.52 31.76 -3.27
N SER A 236 -7.09 32.96 -3.68
CA SER A 236 -7.75 33.73 -4.73
C SER A 236 -7.64 33.03 -6.09
N GLU A 237 -6.50 32.39 -6.39
CA GLU A 237 -6.34 31.53 -7.58
C GLU A 237 -7.25 30.29 -7.53
N LEU A 238 -7.32 29.62 -6.38
CA LEU A 238 -8.23 28.48 -6.18
C LEU A 238 -9.71 28.89 -6.30
N GLN A 239 -10.05 30.11 -5.88
CA GLN A 239 -11.39 30.66 -6.03
C GLN A 239 -11.68 30.99 -7.49
N ALA A 240 -10.72 31.57 -8.21
CA ALA A 240 -10.84 31.87 -9.64
C ALA A 240 -10.99 30.61 -10.50
N SER A 241 -10.39 29.49 -10.09
CA SER A 241 -10.58 28.17 -10.72
C SER A 241 -11.90 27.49 -10.33
N GLY A 242 -12.71 28.09 -9.45
CA GLY A 242 -14.01 27.57 -9.04
C GLY A 242 -13.94 26.41 -8.06
N LEU A 243 -12.77 26.12 -7.47
CA LEU A 243 -12.59 25.00 -6.54
C LEU A 243 -13.02 25.34 -5.12
N VAL A 244 -12.80 26.59 -4.69
CA VAL A 244 -13.12 27.06 -3.35
C VAL A 244 -13.96 28.33 -3.40
N LYS A 245 -14.71 28.58 -2.33
CA LYS A 245 -15.50 29.79 -2.14
C LYS A 245 -15.31 30.36 -0.75
N THR A 246 -15.57 31.66 -0.62
CA THR A 246 -15.51 32.34 0.66
C THR A 246 -16.79 32.17 1.47
N VAL A 247 -16.63 32.16 2.79
CA VAL A 247 -17.70 32.11 3.79
C VAL A 247 -17.41 33.22 4.80
N ASN A 248 -18.45 33.91 5.28
CA ASN A 248 -18.34 35.01 6.26
C ASN A 248 -17.45 36.19 5.80
N GLY A 249 -17.70 36.76 4.63
CA GLY A 249 -17.06 38.03 4.24
C GLY A 249 -15.58 37.96 3.86
N ASN A 250 -15.16 36.86 3.20
CA ASN A 250 -13.80 36.61 2.69
C ASN A 250 -12.72 36.23 3.72
N GLU A 251 -13.08 35.93 4.96
CA GLU A 251 -12.11 35.50 5.98
C GLU A 251 -11.84 33.99 5.99
N SER A 252 -12.85 33.19 5.59
CA SER A 252 -12.78 31.73 5.57
C SER A 252 -13.15 31.15 4.22
N PHE A 253 -12.58 30.00 3.90
CA PHE A 253 -12.73 29.31 2.63
C PHE A 253 -13.26 27.89 2.84
N THR A 254 -14.14 27.45 1.95
CA THR A 254 -14.64 26.07 1.90
C THR A 254 -14.69 25.57 0.46
N ARG A 255 -14.84 24.26 0.27
CA ARG A 255 -14.90 23.63 -1.05
C ARG A 255 -16.23 23.97 -1.74
N VAL A 256 -16.17 24.30 -3.03
CA VAL A 256 -17.36 24.39 -3.89
C VAL A 256 -17.82 22.98 -4.24
N VAL A 257 -19.12 22.72 -4.14
CA VAL A 257 -19.72 21.42 -4.45
C VAL A 257 -20.59 21.57 -5.70
N GLN A 258 -20.48 20.67 -6.67
CA GLN A 258 -21.23 20.77 -7.94
C GLN A 258 -22.76 20.83 -7.76
N ASN A 259 -23.28 20.26 -6.68
CA ASN A 259 -24.70 20.20 -6.36
C ASN A 259 -25.06 20.98 -5.09
N GLU A 260 -24.52 22.19 -4.90
CA GLU A 260 -24.79 23.00 -3.70
C GLU A 260 -26.29 23.17 -3.38
N ASN A 261 -27.15 23.27 -4.39
CA ASN A 261 -28.60 23.36 -4.21
C ASN A 261 -29.23 22.12 -3.54
N LYS A 262 -28.54 20.97 -3.58
CA LYS A 262 -28.95 19.73 -2.90
C LYS A 262 -28.36 19.60 -1.49
N VAL A 263 -27.45 20.50 -1.10
CA VAL A 263 -26.84 20.52 0.24
C VAL A 263 -27.74 21.30 1.19
N LYS A 264 -28.38 20.58 2.12
CA LYS A 264 -29.28 21.13 3.13
C LYS A 264 -28.51 21.34 4.44
N VAL A 265 -28.32 22.60 4.84
CA VAL A 265 -27.74 22.92 6.15
C VAL A 265 -28.81 22.75 7.23
N VAL A 266 -28.55 21.91 8.22
CA VAL A 266 -29.52 21.56 9.28
C VAL A 266 -28.94 21.71 10.68
N LYS A 267 -29.75 22.17 11.64
CA LYS A 267 -29.37 22.17 13.07
C LYS A 267 -29.41 20.77 13.66
N GLN A 268 -30.41 19.98 13.24
CA GLN A 268 -30.61 18.60 13.61
C GLN A 268 -31.06 17.82 12.36
N MET A 269 -30.65 16.56 12.26
CA MET A 269 -31.11 15.70 11.16
C MET A 269 -32.64 15.59 11.20
N PRO A 270 -33.32 15.78 10.05
CA PRO A 270 -34.76 15.59 9.98
C PRO A 270 -35.12 14.16 10.36
N LYS A 271 -36.29 13.98 10.98
CA LYS A 271 -36.83 12.63 11.21
C LYS A 271 -37.12 11.99 9.85
N ILE A 272 -36.34 10.98 9.50
CA ILE A 272 -36.54 10.21 8.29
C ILE A 272 -37.58 9.12 8.59
N VAL A 273 -38.63 9.05 7.78
CA VAL A 273 -39.67 8.01 7.90
C VAL A 273 -39.05 6.62 7.74
N LYS A 274 -39.59 5.60 8.43
CA LYS A 274 -39.01 4.24 8.47
C LYS A 274 -38.66 3.71 7.06
N ALA A 275 -39.55 3.88 6.09
CA ALA A 275 -39.37 3.43 4.70
C ALA A 275 -38.22 4.13 3.93
N LYS A 276 -37.70 5.26 4.43
CA LYS A 276 -36.59 6.01 3.81
C LYS A 276 -35.30 5.94 4.63
N GLN A 277 -35.29 5.18 5.72
CA GLN A 277 -34.10 5.00 6.55
C GLN A 277 -33.06 4.18 5.77
N PRO A 278 -31.79 4.58 5.80
CA PRO A 278 -30.72 3.81 5.17
C PRO A 278 -30.42 2.56 6.01
N THR A 279 -30.16 1.45 5.32
CA THR A 279 -29.74 0.18 5.92
C THR A 279 -28.24 -0.05 5.82
N ILE A 280 -27.56 0.72 4.97
CA ILE A 280 -26.10 0.63 4.75
C ILE A 280 -25.45 1.99 5.05
N ALA A 281 -24.45 1.98 5.92
CA ALA A 281 -23.57 3.12 6.15
C ALA A 281 -22.25 2.95 5.39
N ILE A 282 -21.83 3.98 4.66
CA ILE A 282 -20.53 4.07 4.01
C ILE A 282 -19.70 5.16 4.68
N ILE A 283 -18.53 4.81 5.20
CA ILE A 283 -17.65 5.72 5.92
C ILE A 283 -16.37 5.95 5.11
N THR A 284 -16.08 7.20 4.81
CA THR A 284 -14.86 7.66 4.14
C THR A 284 -14.08 8.64 5.02
N SER A 285 -12.84 8.98 4.68
CA SER A 285 -12.03 9.97 5.41
C SER A 285 -11.52 11.10 4.53
N GLN A 286 -11.00 10.80 3.34
CA GLN A 286 -10.49 11.82 2.43
C GLN A 286 -11.61 12.35 1.51
N TYR A 287 -11.43 13.58 1.02
CA TYR A 287 -12.45 14.21 0.19
C TYR A 287 -12.65 13.49 -1.15
N CYS A 288 -11.56 13.01 -1.78
CA CYS A 288 -11.64 12.20 -3.00
C CYS A 288 -12.40 10.88 -2.79
N GLU A 289 -12.25 10.24 -1.63
CA GLU A 289 -13.01 9.04 -1.25
C GLU A 289 -14.51 9.33 -1.15
N LYS A 290 -14.87 10.47 -0.54
CA LYS A 290 -16.26 10.91 -0.50
C LYS A 290 -16.82 11.18 -1.90
N LEU A 291 -16.09 11.91 -2.75
CA LEU A 291 -16.53 12.17 -4.12
C LEU A 291 -16.73 10.87 -4.90
N ALA A 292 -15.80 9.92 -4.78
CA ALA A 292 -15.89 8.62 -5.41
C ALA A 292 -17.14 7.84 -4.98
N VAL A 293 -17.43 7.79 -3.68
CA VAL A 293 -18.65 7.14 -3.16
C VAL A 293 -19.91 7.88 -3.59
N ASP A 294 -19.91 9.22 -3.54
CA ASP A 294 -21.04 10.03 -4.00
C ASP A 294 -21.34 9.77 -5.48
N ALA A 295 -20.33 9.61 -6.35
CA ALA A 295 -20.53 9.29 -7.77
C ALA A 295 -21.20 7.92 -8.01
N MET A 296 -21.12 7.01 -7.03
CA MET A 296 -21.75 5.68 -7.09
C MET A 296 -23.22 5.68 -6.69
N MET A 297 -23.70 6.77 -6.08
CA MET A 297 -25.08 6.90 -5.58
C MET A 297 -26.01 7.60 -6.57
N ASP A 298 -27.26 7.17 -6.57
CA ASP A 298 -28.38 7.84 -7.24
C ASP A 298 -29.29 8.52 -6.18
N ASP A 299 -30.17 9.43 -6.61
CA ASP A 299 -31.15 10.13 -5.74
C ASP A 299 -30.58 10.77 -4.46
N GLN A 300 -29.47 11.50 -4.65
CA GLN A 300 -28.68 12.05 -3.56
C GLN A 300 -29.34 13.24 -2.86
N GLU A 301 -29.33 13.21 -1.53
CA GLU A 301 -29.62 14.33 -0.64
C GLU A 301 -28.51 14.49 0.40
N THR A 302 -27.85 15.64 0.39
CA THR A 302 -26.75 15.92 1.32
C THR A 302 -27.23 16.81 2.45
N PHE A 303 -26.92 16.42 3.69
CA PHE A 303 -27.20 17.18 4.89
C PHE A 303 -25.88 17.56 5.57
N VAL A 304 -25.72 18.85 5.86
CA VAL A 304 -24.57 19.34 6.62
C VAL A 304 -25.07 19.89 7.95
N ARG A 305 -24.54 19.34 9.03
CA ARG A 305 -24.83 19.81 10.38
C ARG A 305 -23.61 20.53 10.93
N TYR A 306 -23.65 21.85 10.92
CA TYR A 306 -22.66 22.68 11.61
C TYR A 306 -22.93 22.69 13.11
N THR A 307 -21.88 22.53 13.91
CA THR A 307 -21.96 22.67 15.37
C THR A 307 -21.01 23.78 15.82
N THR A 308 -21.49 24.67 16.69
CA THR A 308 -20.64 25.70 17.32
C THR A 308 -19.70 25.11 18.37
N VAL A 309 -20.04 23.93 18.89
CA VAL A 309 -19.25 23.16 19.86
C VAL A 309 -19.24 21.70 19.40
N GLY A 310 -18.06 21.14 19.14
CA GLY A 310 -17.89 19.80 18.58
C GLY A 310 -17.77 19.78 17.05
N GLU A 311 -17.85 18.59 16.47
CA GLU A 311 -17.54 18.36 15.05
C GLU A 311 -18.76 18.47 14.15
N SER A 312 -18.62 19.25 13.07
CA SER A 312 -19.60 19.29 11.99
C SER A 312 -19.62 17.98 11.23
N ASN A 313 -20.82 17.52 10.87
CA ASN A 313 -21.00 16.24 10.18
C ASN A 313 -21.62 16.48 8.80
N ILE A 314 -21.26 15.64 7.84
CA ILE A 314 -21.89 15.61 6.52
C ILE A 314 -22.42 14.22 6.22
N TYR A 315 -23.71 14.14 5.87
CA TYR A 315 -24.36 12.90 5.47
C TYR A 315 -24.91 13.05 4.07
N THR A 316 -24.59 12.12 3.17
CA THR A 316 -25.22 12.05 1.85
C THR A 316 -26.03 10.77 1.79
N LEU A 317 -27.35 10.93 1.73
CA LEU A 317 -28.27 9.81 1.57
C LEU A 317 -28.55 9.62 0.09
N GLY A 318 -28.63 8.37 -0.35
CA GLY A 318 -28.88 8.04 -1.75
C GLY A 318 -29.26 6.57 -1.88
N ASN A 319 -29.35 6.12 -3.12
CA ASN A 319 -29.59 4.73 -3.46
C ASN A 319 -28.36 4.16 -4.16
N ILE A 320 -27.99 2.92 -3.83
CA ILE A 320 -27.05 2.11 -4.62
C ILE A 320 -27.78 0.83 -4.98
N GLY A 321 -28.12 0.69 -6.27
CA GLY A 321 -29.06 -0.34 -6.69
C GLY A 321 -30.39 -0.18 -5.97
N GLN A 322 -30.84 -1.24 -5.29
CA GLN A 322 -32.10 -1.26 -4.54
C GLN A 322 -31.93 -0.85 -3.06
N HIS A 323 -30.71 -0.55 -2.61
CA HIS A 323 -30.41 -0.31 -1.21
C HIS A 323 -30.34 1.18 -0.90
N ARG A 324 -30.99 1.59 0.19
CA ARG A 324 -30.88 2.95 0.72
C ARG A 324 -29.61 3.06 1.55
N VAL A 325 -28.73 3.98 1.18
CA VAL A 325 -27.41 4.15 1.79
C VAL A 325 -27.23 5.53 2.40
N VAL A 326 -26.33 5.63 3.37
CA VAL A 326 -25.82 6.91 3.89
C VAL A 326 -24.30 6.93 3.86
N CYS A 327 -23.72 7.90 3.16
CA CYS A 327 -22.29 8.17 3.17
C CYS A 327 -21.95 9.32 4.13
N THR A 328 -20.87 9.15 4.91
CA THR A 328 -20.24 10.24 5.69
C THR A 328 -18.75 10.31 5.41
N LYS A 329 -18.19 11.52 5.56
CA LYS A 329 -16.74 11.75 5.62
C LYS A 329 -16.34 12.04 7.06
N LEU A 330 -15.34 11.30 7.56
CA LEU A 330 -14.71 11.55 8.84
C LEU A 330 -13.90 12.85 8.80
N PRO A 331 -13.92 13.67 9.87
CA PRO A 331 -13.20 14.94 9.91
C PRO A 331 -11.68 14.76 9.92
N THR A 332 -11.20 13.71 10.60
CA THR A 332 -9.80 13.33 10.69
C THR A 332 -9.70 11.85 11.10
N VAL A 333 -8.62 11.19 10.71
CA VAL A 333 -8.26 9.81 11.10
C VAL A 333 -6.75 9.76 11.37
N GLY A 334 -6.32 8.78 12.16
CA GLY A 334 -4.91 8.60 12.55
C GLY A 334 -4.70 8.49 14.05
N HIS A 335 -3.45 8.23 14.46
CA HIS A 335 -3.01 7.98 15.83
C HIS A 335 -3.16 9.13 16.85
N THR A 336 -3.44 10.37 16.44
CA THR A 336 -3.57 11.43 17.45
C THR A 336 -4.81 11.18 18.28
N ARG A 337 -4.75 11.47 19.58
CA ARG A 337 -5.90 11.26 20.47
C ARG A 337 -7.13 11.99 19.97
N GLU A 338 -6.94 13.18 19.43
CA GLU A 338 -7.98 14.00 18.82
C GLU A 338 -8.61 13.28 17.62
N ALA A 339 -7.80 12.68 16.74
CA ALA A 339 -8.30 11.98 15.56
C ALA A 339 -9.03 10.67 15.90
N LEU A 340 -8.53 9.91 16.87
CA LEU A 340 -9.20 8.71 17.37
C LEU A 340 -10.57 9.05 17.99
N ILE A 341 -10.63 10.09 18.84
CA ILE A 341 -11.88 10.55 19.45
C ILE A 341 -12.85 11.07 18.38
N ALA A 342 -12.36 11.87 17.44
CA ALA A 342 -13.15 12.47 16.37
C ALA A 342 -13.81 11.42 15.47
N SER A 343 -12.99 10.51 14.94
CA SER A 343 -13.42 9.46 14.03
C SER A 343 -14.39 8.47 14.70
N GLY A 344 -14.10 8.05 15.93
CA GLY A 344 -14.98 7.17 16.70
C GLY A 344 -16.31 7.85 17.10
N SER A 345 -16.26 9.11 17.54
CA SER A 345 -17.45 9.90 17.89
C SER A 345 -18.35 10.15 16.68
N THR A 346 -17.77 10.50 15.54
CA THR A 346 -18.50 10.67 14.27
C THR A 346 -19.17 9.37 13.84
N THR A 347 -18.47 8.24 13.96
CA THR A 347 -19.00 6.91 13.65
C THR A 347 -20.16 6.53 14.58
N THR A 348 -19.99 6.70 15.89
CA THR A 348 -21.05 6.45 16.87
C THR A 348 -22.27 7.34 16.62
N ARG A 349 -22.05 8.61 16.24
CA ARG A 349 -23.13 9.55 15.92
C ARG A 349 -23.89 9.15 14.66
N LEU A 350 -23.19 8.69 13.62
CA LEU A 350 -23.80 8.16 12.40
C LEU A 350 -24.75 7.00 12.76
N LEU A 351 -24.24 5.99 13.48
CA LEU A 351 -24.99 4.79 13.84
C LEU A 351 -26.16 5.08 14.80
N GLY A 352 -26.01 6.06 15.70
CA GLY A 352 -27.10 6.53 16.56
C GLY A 352 -28.15 7.37 15.84
N THR A 353 -27.78 8.07 14.77
CA THR A 353 -28.69 8.89 13.94
C THR A 353 -29.51 8.01 13.00
N PHE A 354 -28.88 7.01 12.38
CA PHE A 354 -29.49 6.09 11.43
C PHE A 354 -29.56 4.69 12.03
N GLN A 355 -30.51 4.49 12.93
CA GLN A 355 -30.61 3.27 13.73
C GLN A 355 -30.95 2.02 12.91
N ALA A 356 -31.54 2.20 11.72
CA ALA A 356 -31.83 1.12 10.79
C ALA A 356 -30.62 0.60 10.01
N VAL A 357 -29.43 1.20 10.19
CA VAL A 357 -28.20 0.71 9.56
C VAL A 357 -27.84 -0.66 10.12
N GLU A 358 -27.72 -1.65 9.25
CA GLU A 358 -27.32 -3.03 9.56
C GLU A 358 -25.90 -3.32 9.06
N PHE A 359 -25.55 -2.74 7.89
CA PHE A 359 -24.27 -2.95 7.23
C PHE A 359 -23.42 -1.70 7.30
N VAL A 360 -22.13 -1.86 7.63
CA VAL A 360 -21.16 -0.75 7.62
C VAL A 360 -20.01 -1.06 6.69
N ILE A 361 -19.77 -0.21 5.69
CA ILE A 361 -18.67 -0.37 4.75
C ILE A 361 -17.71 0.81 4.87
N LEU A 362 -16.45 0.53 5.18
CA LEU A 362 -15.39 1.52 5.23
C LEU A 362 -14.73 1.54 3.85
N VAL A 363 -14.85 2.66 3.14
CA VAL A 363 -14.28 2.82 1.79
C VAL A 363 -13.22 3.89 1.86
N GLY A 364 -12.04 3.60 1.35
CA GLY A 364 -11.01 4.61 1.24
C GLY A 364 -9.72 4.12 0.61
N LEU A 365 -8.64 4.80 0.95
CA LEU A 365 -7.31 4.55 0.44
C LEU A 365 -6.52 3.63 1.36
N GLY A 366 -5.62 2.85 0.77
CA GLY A 366 -4.65 2.05 1.50
C GLY A 366 -3.33 1.95 0.76
N GLY A 367 -2.33 1.42 1.45
CA GLY A 367 -1.05 1.07 0.88
C GLY A 367 -0.94 -0.44 0.68
N GLY A 368 -0.56 -0.86 -0.52
CA GLY A 368 -0.50 -2.27 -0.88
C GLY A 368 0.73 -2.97 -0.32
N VAL A 369 0.60 -4.26 -0.03
CA VAL A 369 1.73 -5.14 0.28
C VAL A 369 2.13 -5.89 -0.99
N PRO A 370 3.27 -5.55 -1.62
CA PRO A 370 3.71 -6.21 -2.83
C PRO A 370 4.28 -7.60 -2.53
N HIS A 371 4.05 -8.54 -3.45
CA HIS A 371 4.77 -9.81 -3.50
C HIS A 371 5.73 -9.79 -4.70
N TYR A 372 7.02 -10.05 -4.52
CA TYR A 372 8.00 -9.76 -5.59
C TYR A 372 8.10 -10.85 -6.65
N THR A 373 7.57 -12.04 -6.37
CA THR A 373 7.73 -13.26 -7.19
C THR A 373 6.40 -13.95 -7.53
N ASP A 374 5.28 -13.50 -6.95
CA ASP A 374 3.96 -14.12 -7.13
C ASP A 374 3.01 -13.04 -7.65
N HIS A 375 2.72 -13.08 -8.94
CA HIS A 375 1.88 -12.07 -9.58
C HIS A 375 0.43 -12.07 -9.06
N ALA A 376 -0.08 -13.21 -8.58
CA ALA A 376 -1.44 -13.34 -8.08
C ALA A 376 -1.59 -12.70 -6.69
N ARG A 377 -0.55 -12.80 -5.85
CA ARG A 377 -0.51 -12.14 -4.53
C ARG A 377 0.07 -10.72 -4.57
N HIS A 378 0.52 -10.26 -5.73
CA HIS A 378 1.20 -8.99 -5.88
C HIS A 378 0.19 -7.84 -6.02
N VAL A 379 -0.01 -7.12 -4.92
CA VAL A 379 -0.81 -5.89 -4.87
C VAL A 379 -0.05 -4.74 -5.54
N ARG A 380 -0.74 -3.98 -6.40
CA ARG A 380 -0.21 -2.83 -7.16
C ARG A 380 -1.03 -1.58 -6.97
N LEU A 381 -0.51 -0.45 -7.46
CA LEU A 381 -1.27 0.79 -7.45
C LEU A 381 -2.50 0.70 -8.36
N GLY A 382 -3.59 1.27 -7.87
CA GLY A 382 -4.90 1.22 -8.51
C GLY A 382 -5.61 -0.12 -8.37
N ASP A 383 -5.07 -1.10 -7.65
CA ASP A 383 -5.84 -2.28 -7.24
C ASP A 383 -6.81 -1.96 -6.10
N VAL A 384 -7.66 -2.93 -5.77
CA VAL A 384 -8.55 -2.87 -4.62
C VAL A 384 -8.26 -4.06 -3.70
N VAL A 385 -8.02 -3.80 -2.42
CA VAL A 385 -7.94 -4.81 -1.37
C VAL A 385 -9.20 -4.76 -0.53
N VAL A 386 -9.85 -5.91 -0.37
CA VAL A 386 -11.08 -6.07 0.40
C VAL A 386 -10.79 -6.93 1.61
N SER A 387 -11.16 -6.45 2.79
CA SER A 387 -10.92 -7.14 4.06
C SER A 387 -11.61 -8.50 4.08
N SER A 388 -10.82 -9.57 4.06
CA SER A 388 -11.29 -10.95 4.06
C SER A 388 -10.35 -11.81 4.90
N PRO A 389 -10.85 -12.82 5.63
CA PRO A 389 -9.98 -13.72 6.36
C PRO A 389 -9.13 -14.55 5.40
N ILE A 390 -7.90 -14.87 5.80
CA ILE A 390 -7.04 -15.84 5.13
C ILE A 390 -6.80 -17.00 6.09
N PRO A 391 -7.31 -18.21 5.82
CA PRO A 391 -7.12 -19.37 6.67
C PRO A 391 -5.64 -19.61 7.02
N PRO A 392 -5.31 -19.96 8.28
CA PRO A 392 -6.24 -20.25 9.38
C PRO A 392 -6.73 -19.00 10.15
N ASN A 393 -6.24 -17.80 9.82
CA ASN A 393 -6.63 -16.57 10.50
C ASN A 393 -8.04 -16.12 10.08
N LYS A 394 -8.87 -15.77 11.06
CA LYS A 394 -10.24 -15.28 10.85
C LYS A 394 -10.33 -13.75 10.86
N ASP A 395 -9.28 -13.08 11.29
CA ASP A 395 -9.24 -11.64 11.40
C ASP A 395 -9.23 -11.01 10.01
N ILE A 396 -10.07 -9.99 9.81
CA ILE A 396 -10.11 -9.22 8.56
C ILE A 396 -9.40 -7.87 8.69
N TYR A 397 -9.24 -7.40 9.93
CA TYR A 397 -8.54 -6.18 10.26
C TYR A 397 -7.70 -6.33 11.52
N THR A 398 -6.45 -5.87 11.50
CA THR A 398 -5.53 -5.94 12.64
C THR A 398 -4.80 -4.62 12.85
N TYR A 399 -5.01 -3.99 14.00
CA TYR A 399 -4.19 -2.88 14.47
C TYR A 399 -2.97 -3.41 15.22
N CYS A 400 -1.82 -2.79 14.97
CA CYS A 400 -0.54 -3.17 15.54
C CYS A 400 0.14 -1.99 16.26
N GLU A 401 0.59 -2.28 17.48
CA GLU A 401 1.53 -1.46 18.23
C GLU A 401 2.82 -2.25 18.47
N LEU A 402 3.99 -1.62 18.31
CA LEU A 402 5.26 -2.28 18.56
C LEU A 402 5.55 -2.23 20.06
N GLU A 403 5.90 -3.37 20.66
CA GLU A 403 6.32 -3.39 22.05
C GLU A 403 7.65 -2.63 22.23
N PRO A 404 7.75 -1.76 23.25
CA PRO A 404 9.02 -1.10 23.54
C PRO A 404 10.06 -2.12 24.01
N VAL A 405 11.26 -2.05 23.44
CA VAL A 405 12.39 -2.86 23.88
C VAL A 405 12.71 -2.50 25.33
N LYS A 406 12.58 -3.47 26.25
CA LYS A 406 12.88 -3.27 27.67
C LYS A 406 14.38 -3.03 27.88
N GLU A 407 14.75 -2.12 28.78
CA GLU A 407 16.14 -1.85 29.15
C GLU A 407 16.88 -3.16 29.50
N GLY A 408 18.02 -3.40 28.84
CA GLY A 408 18.85 -4.60 29.05
C GLY A 408 18.53 -5.81 28.15
N GLN A 409 17.53 -5.71 27.26
CA GLN A 409 17.25 -6.75 26.25
C GLN A 409 17.64 -6.29 24.84
N THR A 410 18.43 -7.10 24.13
CA THR A 410 18.56 -7.01 22.67
C THR A 410 17.51 -7.91 22.04
N GLN A 411 16.36 -7.35 21.63
CA GLN A 411 15.41 -8.10 20.81
C GLN A 411 15.88 -8.05 19.36
N ASN A 412 16.37 -9.20 18.85
CA ASN A 412 16.67 -9.38 17.43
C ASN A 412 15.39 -9.49 16.57
N THR A 413 14.22 -9.56 17.18
CA THR A 413 12.94 -9.79 16.51
C THR A 413 11.88 -8.86 17.10
N PRO A 414 11.16 -8.08 16.28
CA PRO A 414 10.10 -7.20 16.77
C PRO A 414 8.96 -8.03 17.36
N VAL A 415 8.42 -7.54 18.49
CA VAL A 415 7.23 -8.06 19.14
C VAL A 415 6.11 -7.04 18.97
N TYR A 416 4.95 -7.52 18.56
CA TYR A 416 3.79 -6.70 18.23
C TYR A 416 2.65 -7.01 19.19
N GLU A 417 2.11 -5.96 19.81
CA GLU A 417 0.80 -6.02 20.46
C GLU A 417 -0.26 -5.76 19.39
N THR A 418 -1.22 -6.68 19.26
CA THR A 418 -2.23 -6.62 18.21
C THR A 418 -3.64 -6.57 18.77
N LYS A 419 -4.49 -5.76 18.15
CA LYS A 419 -5.95 -5.83 18.28
C LYS A 419 -6.52 -6.24 16.94
N SER A 420 -7.38 -7.25 16.92
CA SER A 420 -7.95 -7.78 15.70
C SER A 420 -9.47 -7.80 15.75
N TRP A 421 -10.08 -7.68 14.58
CA TRP A 421 -11.53 -7.67 14.41
C TRP A 421 -11.94 -8.53 13.22
N ALA A 422 -13.08 -9.21 13.39
CA ALA A 422 -13.81 -9.92 12.36
C ALA A 422 -15.32 -9.80 12.62
N PRO A 423 -16.16 -9.66 11.59
CA PRO A 423 -17.60 -9.72 11.76
C PRO A 423 -18.01 -11.15 12.14
N PRO A 424 -19.07 -11.34 12.96
CA PRO A 424 -19.59 -12.67 13.27
C PRO A 424 -20.03 -13.46 12.02
N THR A 425 -20.52 -12.75 10.99
CA THR A 425 -20.94 -13.33 9.72
C THR A 425 -20.10 -12.76 8.58
N LEU A 426 -19.69 -13.61 7.63
CA LEU A 426 -18.83 -13.25 6.51
C LEU A 426 -19.61 -12.91 5.22
N LEU A 427 -20.90 -12.53 5.32
CA LEU A 427 -21.77 -12.33 4.16
C LEU A 427 -21.17 -11.36 3.12
N LEU A 428 -20.66 -10.21 3.56
CA LEU A 428 -20.06 -9.21 2.65
C LEU A 428 -18.74 -9.73 2.03
N GLN A 429 -17.97 -10.51 2.78
CA GLN A 429 -16.74 -11.15 2.31
C GLN A 429 -17.04 -12.27 1.30
N GLU A 430 -18.08 -13.07 1.53
CA GLU A 430 -18.55 -14.11 0.62
C GLU A 430 -19.07 -13.53 -0.70
N ILE A 431 -19.84 -12.43 -0.64
CA ILE A 431 -20.25 -11.67 -1.84
C ILE A 431 -19.02 -11.17 -2.59
N SER A 432 -18.04 -10.60 -1.88
CA SER A 432 -16.80 -10.10 -2.49
C SER A 432 -15.99 -11.22 -3.15
N SER A 433 -15.92 -12.40 -2.52
CA SER A 433 -15.27 -13.60 -3.06
C SER A 433 -15.93 -14.10 -4.33
N ARG A 434 -17.26 -14.17 -4.34
CA ARG A 434 -18.04 -14.54 -5.52
C ARG A 434 -17.84 -13.56 -6.67
N LEU A 435 -17.90 -12.25 -6.39
CA LEU A 435 -17.68 -11.21 -7.41
C LEU A 435 -16.27 -11.26 -8.00
N LYS A 436 -15.24 -11.45 -7.15
CA LYS A 436 -13.86 -11.63 -7.61
C LYS A 436 -13.75 -12.83 -8.55
N THR A 437 -14.24 -13.99 -8.10
CA THR A 437 -14.18 -15.24 -8.88
C THR A 437 -14.90 -15.10 -10.22
N GLN A 438 -16.11 -14.52 -10.22
CA GLN A 438 -16.87 -14.28 -11.45
C GLN A 438 -16.14 -13.35 -12.43
N GLY A 439 -15.52 -12.27 -11.95
CA GLY A 439 -14.76 -11.36 -12.80
C GLY A 439 -13.42 -11.92 -13.30
N GLU A 440 -12.83 -12.88 -12.58
CA GLU A 440 -11.64 -13.63 -13.00
C GLU A 440 -11.98 -14.70 -14.06
N GLU A 441 -13.12 -15.37 -13.92
CA GLU A 441 -13.63 -16.35 -14.90
C GLU A 441 -14.17 -15.71 -16.17
N ASP A 442 -14.89 -14.60 -16.04
CA ASP A 442 -15.48 -13.83 -17.14
C ASP A 442 -15.26 -12.32 -16.91
N PRO A 443 -14.33 -11.69 -17.64
CA PRO A 443 -14.06 -10.26 -17.55
C PRO A 443 -15.29 -9.35 -17.77
N SER A 444 -16.35 -9.82 -18.44
CA SER A 444 -17.59 -9.07 -18.60
C SER A 444 -18.43 -8.99 -17.32
N GLN A 445 -18.21 -9.91 -16.37
CA GLN A 445 -18.84 -9.88 -15.04
C GLN A 445 -18.11 -8.95 -14.06
N ALA A 446 -16.95 -8.40 -14.44
CA ALA A 446 -16.22 -7.40 -13.66
C ALA A 446 -16.88 -6.01 -13.74
N VAL A 447 -18.16 -5.92 -13.35
CA VAL A 447 -19.04 -4.73 -13.48
C VAL A 447 -18.49 -3.46 -12.83
N TRP A 448 -17.56 -3.59 -11.87
CA TRP A 448 -16.86 -2.45 -11.28
C TRP A 448 -16.05 -1.67 -12.32
N ASN A 449 -15.61 -2.30 -13.41
CA ASN A 449 -14.91 -1.62 -14.49
C ASN A 449 -15.81 -0.61 -15.21
N ASP A 450 -17.09 -0.93 -15.38
CA ASP A 450 -18.07 -0.03 -15.99
C ASP A 450 -18.40 1.12 -15.02
N TYR A 451 -18.57 0.79 -13.73
CA TYR A 451 -18.77 1.81 -12.70
C TYR A 451 -17.59 2.78 -12.59
N ILE A 452 -16.34 2.33 -12.77
CA ILE A 452 -15.17 3.20 -12.85
C ILE A 452 -15.27 4.13 -14.07
N ALA A 453 -15.60 3.61 -15.25
CA ALA A 453 -15.73 4.41 -16.46
C ALA A 453 -16.82 5.50 -16.30
N ASP A 454 -17.99 5.12 -15.79
CA ASP A 454 -19.09 6.05 -15.48
C ASP A 454 -18.69 7.08 -14.43
N GLY A 455 -17.98 6.65 -13.39
CA GLY A 455 -17.49 7.52 -12.32
C GLY A 455 -16.51 8.57 -12.82
N ILE A 456 -15.58 8.22 -13.72
CA ILE A 456 -14.65 9.17 -14.36
C ILE A 456 -15.43 10.24 -15.13
N ILE A 457 -16.49 9.85 -15.84
CA ILE A 457 -17.34 10.80 -16.58
C ILE A 457 -18.10 11.71 -15.63
N LYS A 458 -18.71 11.17 -14.56
CA LYS A 458 -19.46 11.95 -13.57
C LYS A 458 -18.58 12.97 -12.83
N LEU A 459 -17.35 12.57 -12.49
CA LEU A 459 -16.41 13.37 -11.69
C LEU A 459 -15.54 14.32 -12.51
N SER A 460 -15.69 14.35 -13.85
CA SER A 460 -14.82 15.14 -14.73
C SER A 460 -14.87 16.65 -14.48
N LYS A 461 -15.91 17.13 -13.77
CA LYS A 461 -16.13 18.55 -13.46
C LYS A 461 -15.68 18.94 -12.04
N ASP A 462 -15.22 17.99 -11.20
CA ASP A 462 -14.88 18.24 -9.79
C ASP A 462 -13.49 18.87 -9.59
N GLY A 463 -12.76 19.11 -10.68
CA GLY A 463 -11.40 19.65 -10.65
C GLY A 463 -10.33 18.66 -10.18
N VAL A 464 -10.72 17.40 -9.99
CA VAL A 464 -9.84 16.29 -9.64
C VAL A 464 -9.83 15.29 -10.79
N ASN A 465 -8.65 14.86 -11.23
CA ASN A 465 -8.53 13.85 -12.26
C ASN A 465 -8.65 12.44 -11.65
N PHE A 466 -9.78 11.78 -11.90
CA PHE A 466 -10.04 10.41 -11.47
C PHE A 466 -9.60 9.34 -12.49
N ALA A 467 -9.03 9.73 -13.63
CA ALA A 467 -8.47 8.78 -14.58
C ALA A 467 -7.26 8.04 -13.99
N ARG A 468 -7.06 6.79 -14.43
CA ARG A 468 -5.92 5.98 -13.98
C ARG A 468 -4.61 6.67 -14.40
N PRO A 469 -3.65 6.88 -13.47
CA PRO A 469 -2.31 7.33 -13.84
C PRO A 469 -1.60 6.33 -14.75
N SER A 470 -0.55 6.79 -15.44
CA SER A 470 0.28 5.92 -16.30
C SER A 470 0.89 4.77 -15.51
N GLU A 471 0.97 3.58 -16.11
CA GLU A 471 1.60 2.41 -15.50
C GLU A 471 3.07 2.68 -15.09
N ASP A 472 3.77 3.58 -15.80
CA ASP A 472 5.14 3.98 -15.47
C ASP A 472 5.27 4.75 -14.14
N THR A 473 4.16 5.25 -13.59
CA THR A 473 4.14 5.89 -12.25
C THR A 473 3.96 4.89 -11.11
N ASP A 474 3.56 3.65 -11.44
CA ASP A 474 3.62 2.53 -10.52
C ASP A 474 5.05 2.01 -10.42
N LYS A 475 5.79 2.60 -9.48
CA LYS A 475 7.15 2.22 -9.13
C LYS A 475 7.20 1.65 -7.73
N LEU A 476 7.84 0.49 -7.62
CA LEU A 476 8.07 -0.25 -6.39
C LEU A 476 9.53 -0.08 -5.96
N TYR A 477 9.73 0.44 -4.76
CA TYR A 477 11.05 0.65 -4.17
C TYR A 477 11.22 -0.16 -2.90
N MET A 478 12.43 -0.66 -2.69
CA MET A 478 12.85 -1.26 -1.41
C MET A 478 14.02 -0.48 -0.84
N SER A 479 13.91 -0.12 0.44
CA SER A 479 15.00 0.49 1.20
C SER A 479 16.11 -0.55 1.46
N LEU A 480 17.36 -0.14 1.26
CA LEU A 480 18.56 -0.90 1.62
C LEU A 480 19.23 -0.36 2.90
N GLY A 481 18.55 0.55 3.62
CA GLY A 481 19.09 1.24 4.78
C GLY A 481 19.70 2.61 4.43
N GLY A 482 19.59 3.55 5.37
CA GLY A 482 19.99 4.94 5.12
C GLY A 482 19.13 5.59 4.03
N SER A 483 19.78 6.10 2.98
CA SER A 483 19.15 6.72 1.81
C SER A 483 19.16 5.82 0.56
N ASP A 484 19.72 4.61 0.67
CA ASP A 484 19.93 3.72 -0.47
C ASP A 484 18.64 2.93 -0.76
N VAL A 485 18.25 2.86 -2.04
CA VAL A 485 17.05 2.12 -2.49
C VAL A 485 17.32 1.35 -3.78
N ILE A 486 16.53 0.29 -4.01
CA ILE A 486 16.42 -0.40 -5.30
C ILE A 486 15.01 -0.25 -5.86
N GLU A 487 14.90 -0.25 -7.19
CA GLU A 487 13.60 -0.30 -7.89
C GLU A 487 13.33 -1.75 -8.29
N VAL A 488 12.26 -2.36 -7.79
CA VAL A 488 11.91 -3.75 -8.12
C VAL A 488 10.88 -3.74 -9.23
N THR A 489 11.11 -4.56 -10.26
CA THR A 489 10.15 -4.73 -11.35
C THR A 489 8.97 -5.56 -10.84
N HIS A 490 7.75 -5.16 -11.20
CA HIS A 490 6.57 -5.94 -10.83
C HIS A 490 6.59 -7.33 -11.49
N PRO A 491 6.25 -8.42 -10.76
CA PRO A 491 6.18 -9.76 -11.34
C PRO A 491 5.10 -9.83 -12.42
N THR A 492 5.42 -10.51 -13.52
CA THR A 492 4.48 -10.77 -14.62
C THR A 492 3.88 -12.17 -14.48
N GLY A 493 2.57 -12.29 -14.74
CA GLY A 493 1.91 -13.59 -14.85
C GLY A 493 2.16 -14.23 -16.22
N SER A 494 1.78 -15.49 -16.37
CA SER A 494 1.66 -16.12 -17.70
C SER A 494 0.63 -15.35 -18.54
N SER A 495 0.71 -15.45 -19.87
CA SER A 495 -0.19 -14.76 -20.80
C SER A 495 -1.68 -15.06 -20.56
N GLU A 496 -2.01 -16.19 -19.94
CA GLU A 496 -3.40 -16.60 -19.61
C GLU A 496 -3.88 -16.05 -18.24
N ASN A 497 -2.98 -15.80 -17.30
CA ASN A 497 -3.28 -15.27 -15.95
C ASN A 497 -2.79 -13.82 -15.75
N GLY A 498 -2.54 -13.12 -16.86
CA GLY A 498 -1.99 -11.78 -16.87
C GLY A 498 -2.99 -10.73 -16.39
N ARG A 499 -2.48 -9.71 -15.70
CA ARG A 499 -3.27 -8.52 -15.36
C ARG A 499 -3.77 -7.84 -16.64
N GLN A 500 -5.06 -7.51 -16.68
CA GLN A 500 -5.60 -6.68 -17.76
C GLN A 500 -5.09 -5.25 -17.62
N THR A 501 -4.46 -4.74 -18.69
CA THR A 501 -3.92 -3.38 -18.76
C THR A 501 -4.99 -2.35 -18.41
N GLY A 502 -4.64 -1.40 -17.55
CA GLY A 502 -5.54 -0.31 -17.15
C GLY A 502 -6.73 -0.70 -16.27
N LYS A 503 -6.87 -1.96 -15.85
CA LYS A 503 -7.95 -2.42 -14.96
C LYS A 503 -7.43 -2.72 -13.55
N PRO A 504 -8.24 -2.49 -12.49
CA PRO A 504 -7.87 -2.86 -11.13
C PRO A 504 -7.96 -4.39 -10.93
N VAL A 505 -7.05 -4.95 -10.15
CA VAL A 505 -7.21 -6.32 -9.62
C VAL A 505 -7.85 -6.24 -8.24
N ILE A 506 -8.78 -7.15 -7.95
CA ILE A 506 -9.41 -7.28 -6.64
C ILE A 506 -8.67 -8.34 -5.83
N HIS A 507 -8.19 -7.96 -4.65
CA HIS A 507 -7.50 -8.83 -3.71
C HIS A 507 -8.36 -9.02 -2.47
N LEU A 508 -8.37 -10.24 -1.93
CA LEU A 508 -9.09 -10.59 -0.70
C LEU A 508 -8.07 -10.95 0.37
N GLY A 509 -8.04 -10.18 1.46
CA GLY A 509 -7.16 -10.49 2.57
C GLY A 509 -7.25 -9.48 3.71
N PRO A 510 -6.54 -9.75 4.83
CA PRO A 510 -6.54 -8.87 5.98
C PRO A 510 -5.93 -7.51 5.65
N ILE A 511 -6.51 -6.47 6.23
CA ILE A 511 -5.97 -5.11 6.20
C ILE A 511 -5.41 -4.79 7.59
N ALA A 512 -4.30 -4.08 7.67
CA ALA A 512 -3.73 -3.70 8.95
C ALA A 512 -3.58 -2.20 9.12
N ALA A 513 -3.27 -1.78 10.34
CA ALA A 513 -2.82 -0.44 10.61
C ALA A 513 -1.79 -0.42 11.74
N GLY A 514 -1.05 0.68 11.84
CA GLY A 514 -0.13 0.91 12.93
C GLY A 514 0.98 1.88 12.51
N ARG A 515 1.16 2.96 13.27
CA ARG A 515 2.10 4.03 12.94
C ARG A 515 3.53 3.55 12.72
N GLN A 516 4.01 2.64 13.56
CA GLN A 516 5.41 2.20 13.55
C GLN A 516 5.68 1.31 12.33
N VAL A 517 4.80 0.32 12.09
CA VAL A 517 4.87 -0.55 10.91
C VAL A 517 4.64 0.23 9.61
N SER A 518 3.80 1.26 9.60
CA SER A 518 3.56 2.07 8.40
C SER A 518 4.76 2.94 8.01
N LYS A 519 5.59 3.33 8.99
CA LYS A 519 6.76 4.21 8.78
C LYS A 519 8.03 3.47 8.41
N ASP A 520 8.16 2.22 8.83
CA ASP A 520 9.36 1.41 8.62
C ASP A 520 9.07 0.25 7.67
N ASP A 521 9.78 0.19 6.55
CA ASP A 521 9.53 -0.81 5.50
C ASP A 521 9.87 -2.24 5.96
N GLN A 522 10.87 -2.43 6.85
CA GLN A 522 11.20 -3.75 7.39
C GLN A 522 10.11 -4.22 8.34
N LEU A 523 9.68 -3.36 9.27
CA LEU A 523 8.60 -3.70 10.20
C LEU A 523 7.29 -3.97 9.44
N ARG A 524 6.98 -3.18 8.40
CA ARG A 524 5.81 -3.40 7.55
C ARG A 524 5.83 -4.78 6.90
N GLN A 525 6.97 -5.13 6.30
CA GLN A 525 7.11 -6.39 5.58
C GLN A 525 7.11 -7.60 6.52
N ASP A 526 7.77 -7.50 7.68
CA ASP A 526 7.77 -8.55 8.70
C ASP A 526 6.35 -8.76 9.24
N PHE A 527 5.65 -7.69 9.62
CA PHE A 527 4.26 -7.77 10.08
C PHE A 527 3.35 -8.37 9.01
N ALA A 528 3.46 -7.90 7.76
CA ALA A 528 2.64 -8.41 6.67
C ALA A 528 2.89 -9.91 6.39
N THR A 529 4.13 -10.36 6.45
CA THR A 529 4.47 -11.79 6.29
C THR A 529 3.92 -12.64 7.45
N ARG A 530 3.99 -12.16 8.70
CA ARG A 530 3.50 -12.91 9.88
C ARG A 530 1.98 -13.04 9.93
N PHE A 531 1.27 -11.98 9.57
CA PHE A 531 -0.20 -11.90 9.73
C PHE A 531 -0.97 -12.03 8.41
N GLY A 532 -0.27 -12.18 7.28
CA GLY A 532 -0.88 -12.34 5.95
C GLY A 532 -1.52 -11.05 5.41
N ILE A 533 -1.06 -9.89 5.85
CA ILE A 533 -1.63 -8.59 5.49
C ILE A 533 -1.41 -8.28 4.01
N LEU A 534 -2.45 -7.79 3.33
CA LEU A 534 -2.38 -7.37 1.92
C LEU A 534 -2.40 -5.85 1.72
N ALA A 535 -2.91 -5.09 2.70
CA ALA A 535 -2.84 -3.64 2.68
C ALA A 535 -2.76 -3.05 4.09
N PHE A 536 -2.22 -1.85 4.20
CA PHE A 536 -2.31 -1.04 5.39
C PHE A 536 -3.17 0.21 5.14
N ASP A 537 -3.83 0.71 6.17
CA ASP A 537 -4.57 1.97 6.13
C ASP A 537 -4.10 2.98 7.20
N MET A 538 -4.71 4.17 7.19
CA MET A 538 -4.36 5.30 8.05
C MET A 538 -4.96 5.22 9.48
N GLU A 539 -4.99 4.04 10.08
CA GLU A 539 -5.40 3.80 11.47
C GLU A 539 -6.89 4.06 11.71
N TYR A 540 -7.71 3.17 11.17
CA TYR A 540 -9.16 3.15 11.37
C TYR A 540 -9.60 2.31 12.59
N ASP A 541 -8.70 1.99 13.50
CA ASP A 541 -8.97 1.16 14.69
C ASP A 541 -10.10 1.74 15.55
N ALA A 542 -10.11 3.05 15.83
CA ALA A 542 -11.19 3.69 16.57
C ALA A 542 -12.55 3.66 15.83
N VAL A 543 -12.53 3.65 14.49
CA VAL A 543 -13.74 3.55 13.66
C VAL A 543 -14.29 2.12 13.75
N ILE A 544 -13.43 1.12 13.58
CA ILE A 544 -13.81 -0.30 13.69
C ILE A 544 -14.27 -0.62 15.11
N GLU A 545 -13.59 -0.12 16.14
CA GLU A 545 -14.01 -0.27 17.53
C GLU A 545 -15.39 0.34 17.78
N SER A 546 -15.69 1.49 17.15
CA SER A 546 -17.02 2.10 17.23
C SER A 546 -18.08 1.27 16.50
N VAL A 547 -17.78 0.70 15.34
CA VAL A 547 -18.69 -0.21 14.61
C VAL A 547 -19.00 -1.45 15.45
N TYR A 548 -17.96 -2.09 15.97
CA TYR A 548 -18.06 -3.27 16.82
C TYR A 548 -18.81 -2.97 18.13
N GLY A 549 -18.46 -1.87 18.82
CA GLY A 549 -19.09 -1.45 20.07
C GLY A 549 -20.58 -1.09 19.91
N ASN A 550 -20.99 -0.61 18.74
CA ASN A 550 -22.40 -0.38 18.38
C ASN A 550 -23.11 -1.65 17.86
N ARG A 551 -22.50 -2.83 18.01
CA ARG A 551 -23.05 -4.16 17.66
C ARG A 551 -23.50 -4.24 16.20
N LYS A 552 -22.67 -3.73 15.30
CA LYS A 552 -22.87 -3.95 13.86
C LYS A 552 -22.12 -5.20 13.46
N ASP A 553 -22.88 -6.27 13.24
CA ASP A 553 -22.33 -7.61 13.00
C ASP A 553 -21.96 -7.87 11.54
N SER A 554 -22.25 -6.92 10.64
CA SER A 554 -21.90 -7.00 9.22
C SER A 554 -21.13 -5.76 8.80
N TYR A 555 -19.82 -5.92 8.58
CA TYR A 555 -18.98 -4.83 8.08
C TYR A 555 -17.89 -5.32 7.12
N LEU A 556 -17.45 -4.40 6.26
CA LEU A 556 -16.46 -4.63 5.22
C LEU A 556 -15.55 -3.40 5.11
N ILE A 557 -14.26 -3.61 4.86
CA ILE A 557 -13.29 -2.57 4.58
C ILE A 557 -12.79 -2.76 3.15
N VAL A 558 -12.86 -1.72 2.35
CA VAL A 558 -12.46 -1.71 0.94
C VAL A 558 -11.45 -0.60 0.72
N ARG A 559 -10.22 -0.97 0.35
CA ARG A 559 -9.10 -0.06 0.18
C ARG A 559 -8.64 -0.03 -1.27
N GLY A 560 -8.73 1.14 -1.87
CA GLY A 560 -8.09 1.45 -3.14
C GLY A 560 -6.62 1.73 -2.91
N ILE A 561 -5.74 1.05 -3.64
CA ILE A 561 -4.31 1.11 -3.38
C ILE A 561 -3.70 2.33 -4.07
N ALA A 562 -3.25 3.30 -3.28
CA ALA A 562 -2.64 4.53 -3.78
C ALA A 562 -1.12 4.59 -3.59
N ASP A 563 -0.59 3.86 -2.62
CA ASP A 563 0.85 3.72 -2.40
C ASP A 563 1.23 2.30 -1.90
N TYR A 564 2.45 2.13 -1.40
CA TYR A 564 2.95 0.89 -0.78
C TYR A 564 3.23 1.05 0.73
N LYS A 565 2.55 2.02 1.37
CA LYS A 565 2.61 2.32 2.80
C LYS A 565 1.24 2.20 3.42
N ASP A 566 0.48 3.29 3.55
CA ASP A 566 -0.83 3.38 4.22
C ASP A 566 -1.90 4.12 3.39
N GLY A 567 -1.59 4.46 2.13
CA GLY A 567 -2.46 5.23 1.23
C GLY A 567 -2.32 6.75 1.35
N SER A 568 -1.45 7.26 2.21
CA SER A 568 -1.26 8.70 2.46
C SER A 568 -0.40 9.43 1.42
N ARG A 569 0.40 8.67 0.67
CA ARG A 569 1.36 9.17 -0.32
C ARG A 569 0.81 9.05 -1.74
N LYS A 570 1.65 9.37 -2.73
CA LYS A 570 1.36 9.32 -4.18
C LYS A 570 -0.02 9.93 -4.50
N LYS A 571 -0.14 11.23 -4.24
CA LYS A 571 -1.38 12.00 -4.39
C LYS A 571 -2.03 11.87 -5.77
N GLU A 572 -1.24 11.63 -6.82
CA GLU A 572 -1.74 11.38 -8.17
C GLU A 572 -2.55 10.08 -8.32
N TRP A 573 -2.30 9.06 -7.50
CA TRP A 573 -3.01 7.77 -7.51
C TRP A 573 -4.27 7.78 -6.64
N GLN A 574 -4.35 8.67 -5.65
CA GLN A 574 -5.45 8.72 -4.68
C GLN A 574 -6.84 8.85 -5.34
N PRO A 575 -7.08 9.74 -6.32
CA PRO A 575 -8.39 9.84 -6.96
C PRO A 575 -8.82 8.52 -7.61
N TYR A 576 -8.03 7.98 -8.53
CA TYR A 576 -8.36 6.73 -9.22
C TYR A 576 -8.53 5.55 -8.24
N ALA A 577 -7.62 5.42 -7.28
CA ALA A 577 -7.69 4.35 -6.28
C ALA A 577 -8.98 4.43 -5.46
N SER A 578 -9.35 5.62 -5.00
CA SER A 578 -10.60 5.83 -4.27
C SER A 578 -11.84 5.50 -5.11
N LEU A 579 -11.81 5.80 -6.41
CA LEU A 579 -12.87 5.47 -7.35
C LEU A 579 -12.99 3.97 -7.59
N ALA A 580 -11.86 3.26 -7.75
CA ALA A 580 -11.86 1.82 -7.90
C ALA A 580 -12.45 1.12 -6.66
N ALA A 581 -12.11 1.59 -5.46
CA ALA A 581 -12.67 1.07 -4.21
C ALA A 581 -14.19 1.33 -4.11
N ALA A 582 -14.65 2.54 -4.46
CA ALA A 582 -16.07 2.88 -4.46
C ALA A 582 -16.86 2.07 -5.50
N ALA A 583 -16.30 1.88 -6.69
CA ALA A 583 -16.91 1.09 -7.76
C ALA A 583 -17.05 -0.39 -7.36
N PHE A 584 -16.03 -1.00 -6.75
CA PHE A 584 -16.15 -2.36 -6.23
C PHE A 584 -17.18 -2.43 -5.10
N THR A 585 -17.22 -1.43 -4.21
CA THR A 585 -18.24 -1.33 -3.16
C THR A 585 -19.66 -1.28 -3.74
N LYS A 586 -19.87 -0.53 -4.83
CA LYS A 586 -21.15 -0.52 -5.55
C LYS A 586 -21.51 -1.92 -6.06
N ALA A 587 -20.57 -2.65 -6.64
CA ALA A 587 -20.80 -4.02 -7.10
C ALA A 587 -21.22 -4.96 -5.95
N VAL A 588 -20.56 -4.85 -4.79
CA VAL A 588 -20.93 -5.60 -3.57
C VAL A 588 -22.35 -5.28 -3.14
N ILE A 589 -22.70 -4.00 -2.99
CA ILE A 589 -24.04 -3.58 -2.54
C ILE A 589 -25.12 -4.03 -3.52
N CYS A 590 -24.90 -3.89 -4.83
CA CYS A 590 -25.85 -4.35 -5.85
C CYS A 590 -26.05 -5.88 -5.83
N SER A 591 -25.09 -6.62 -5.29
CA SER A 591 -25.14 -8.09 -5.17
C SER A 591 -25.74 -8.58 -3.85
N MET A 592 -26.09 -7.67 -2.94
CA MET A 592 -26.81 -7.99 -1.70
C MET A 592 -28.29 -8.21 -2.00
N THR A 593 -28.85 -9.30 -1.49
CA THR A 593 -30.31 -9.55 -1.53
C THR A 593 -31.01 -8.67 -0.50
N LEU A 594 -32.19 -8.15 -0.83
CA LEU A 594 -33.06 -7.54 0.16
C LEU A 594 -33.54 -8.63 1.14
N SER A 595 -33.39 -8.39 2.43
CA SER A 595 -34.07 -9.17 3.47
C SER A 595 -35.57 -8.92 3.31
N ASN A 596 -36.30 -9.93 2.80
CA ASN A 596 -37.75 -9.94 2.79
C ASN A 596 -38.26 -10.22 4.20
N ASP A 597 -38.22 -9.22 5.08
CA ASP A 597 -38.99 -9.24 6.33
C ASP A 597 -40.12 -8.21 6.20
N ASP A 598 -41.27 -8.70 5.74
CA ASP A 598 -42.58 -8.03 5.77
C ASP A 598 -43.11 -7.86 7.21
#